data_AF-A0A960JIZ8-F1
#
_entry.id   AF-A0A960JIZ8-F1
#
_cell.length_a   1.000
_cell.length_b   1.000
_cell.length_c   1.000
_cell.angle_alpha   90.00
_cell.angle_beta   90.00
_cell.angle_gamma   90.00
#
_symmetry.space_group_name_H-M   'P 1'
#
loop_
_entity.id
_entity.type
_entity.pdbx_description
1 polymer ?
#
loop_
_entity_poly.entity_id
_entity_poly.type
_entity_poly.pdbx_seq_one_letter_code
_entity_poly.pdbx_strand_id
1 'polypeptide(L)'
;GGSFFRDGNRDRRYLEILTGNYAVFPPVLVRSEDFSPSVPNSNFGSIAFFAQDQYQITSRLKVVGGIRAERFNSRSELTDGFSIPSIVTQELTQAEIDGLGLAGFNDGLDVNETTLTGDFGVVYMATENVSLTGRIGRSYRVANLFERFFTGAGSIGGFLVANPDLKPESGINIDTGVKFSNSKFAGSVTYFNNSYKNFLSSVQLFDENGMPFLESVGGLYQTENISSARIQGVEAEFEMPLKISSGFLTPGGNITYLRGDDLDSAQPLNTITPLKTFLSLRWQDGSNRFYADWSTRIVNTQNRLSTSFLSSNGGAEPGFAVSDIGGGYNLRRDKYRLSFNAGLKNIFDRYYYEQFVFAPARGRSLVIGTTIEFNSK
;
A
#
# COMPACT_ATOMS: atom_id res chain seq x y z
N GLY A 1 8.00 8.06 -23.41
CA GLY A 1 8.39 8.75 -22.16
C GLY A 1 9.58 8.05 -21.56
N GLY A 2 10.41 8.73 -20.78
CA GLY A 2 11.55 8.11 -20.12
C GLY A 2 11.72 8.66 -18.70
N SER A 3 12.30 7.84 -17.84
CA SER A 3 12.70 8.21 -16.48
C SER A 3 14.14 7.78 -16.25
N PHE A 4 14.85 8.60 -15.48
CA PHE A 4 16.21 8.29 -15.06
C PHE A 4 16.36 8.71 -13.60
N PHE A 5 16.99 7.84 -12.83
CA PHE A 5 17.27 8.03 -11.43
C PHE A 5 18.68 7.51 -11.15
N ARG A 6 19.47 8.32 -10.43
CA ARG A 6 20.78 7.94 -9.95
C ARG A 6 20.82 8.23 -8.46
N ASP A 7 21.23 7.24 -7.70
CA ASP A 7 21.28 7.31 -6.25
C ASP A 7 22.71 7.19 -5.74
N GLY A 8 23.02 8.02 -4.74
CA GLY A 8 24.29 8.00 -4.02
C GLY A 8 23.98 7.85 -2.54
N ASN A 9 24.23 6.68 -1.98
CA ASN A 9 23.75 6.32 -0.65
C ASN A 9 24.77 6.67 0.44
N ARG A 10 24.27 7.25 1.52
CA ARG A 10 25.03 7.54 2.74
C ARG A 10 24.11 7.36 3.94
N ASP A 11 24.49 6.45 4.83
CA ASP A 11 23.72 6.14 6.02
C ASP A 11 24.44 6.66 7.27
N ARG A 12 23.66 7.01 8.29
CA ARG A 12 24.16 7.24 9.65
C ARG A 12 23.19 6.63 10.64
N ARG A 13 23.62 5.58 11.32
CA ARG A 13 22.82 4.85 12.30
C ARG A 13 23.46 4.98 13.67
N TYR A 14 22.62 5.15 14.68
CA TYR A 14 23.04 5.06 16.08
C TYR A 14 22.60 3.70 16.59
N LEU A 15 23.58 2.87 16.92
CA LEU A 15 23.35 1.58 17.55
C LEU A 15 23.48 1.77 19.06
N GLU A 16 22.43 1.43 19.79
CA GLU A 16 22.42 1.45 21.23
C GLU A 16 22.38 0.00 21.73
N ILE A 17 23.52 -0.47 22.23
CA ILE A 17 23.66 -1.82 22.77
C ILE A 17 23.68 -1.72 24.29
N LEU A 18 22.70 -2.36 24.93
CA LEU A 18 22.70 -2.58 26.37
C LEU A 18 23.67 -3.72 26.67
N THR A 19 24.86 -3.37 27.17
CA THR A 19 25.86 -4.37 27.58
C THR A 19 25.90 -4.48 29.10
N GLY A 20 25.76 -5.70 29.63
CA GLY A 20 25.85 -5.96 31.06
C GLY A 20 25.16 -7.27 31.45
N ASN A 21 25.70 -7.94 32.46
CA ASN A 21 25.07 -9.12 33.04
C ASN A 21 23.94 -8.62 33.98
N TYR A 22 22.67 -8.86 33.61
CA TYR A 22 21.48 -8.39 34.35
C TYR A 22 21.47 -8.76 35.84
N ALA A 23 22.31 -9.71 36.25
CA ALA A 23 22.40 -10.21 37.62
C ALA A 23 23.34 -9.40 38.55
N VAL A 24 24.24 -8.54 38.05
CA VAL A 24 25.34 -7.99 38.88
C VAL A 24 25.53 -6.47 38.79
N PHE A 25 25.25 -5.84 37.65
CA PHE A 25 25.39 -4.38 37.47
C PHE A 25 24.27 -3.81 36.61
N PRO A 26 23.88 -2.53 36.79
CA PRO A 26 22.98 -1.86 35.85
C PRO A 26 23.61 -1.88 34.44
N PRO A 27 22.84 -2.19 33.39
CA PRO A 27 23.37 -2.30 32.05
C PRO A 27 23.97 -0.95 31.60
N VAL A 28 25.13 -1.01 30.96
CA VAL A 28 25.77 0.15 30.37
C VAL A 28 25.25 0.30 28.95
N LEU A 29 24.69 1.47 28.66
CA LEU A 29 24.30 1.84 27.31
C LEU A 29 25.56 2.23 26.53
N VAL A 30 25.98 1.37 25.61
CA VAL A 30 27.05 1.69 24.68
C VAL A 30 26.40 2.20 23.39
N ARG A 31 26.71 3.45 23.02
CA ARG A 31 26.27 4.03 21.75
C ARG A 31 27.42 3.95 20.76
N SER A 32 27.20 3.31 19.62
CA SER A 32 28.10 3.36 18.47
C SER A 32 27.41 4.02 17.28
N GLU A 33 28.21 4.62 16.40
CA GLU A 33 27.74 5.13 15.11
C GLU A 33 28.18 4.19 14.00
N ASP A 34 27.25 3.83 13.12
CA ASP A 34 27.50 3.02 11.93
C ASP A 34 27.14 3.83 10.68
N PHE A 35 28.12 3.95 9.78
CA PHE A 35 28.03 4.69 8.52
C PHE A 35 28.00 3.77 7.30
N SER A 36 28.01 2.44 7.51
CA SER A 36 27.90 1.49 6.41
C SER A 36 26.55 1.71 5.69
N PRO A 37 26.56 1.85 4.35
CA PRO A 37 25.32 1.93 3.59
C PRO A 37 24.50 0.65 3.74
N SER A 38 23.19 0.78 3.83
CA SER A 38 22.26 -0.38 3.83
C SER A 38 21.83 -0.77 2.42
N VAL A 39 22.18 0.04 1.41
CA VAL A 39 21.96 -0.19 -0.02
C VAL A 39 23.19 0.31 -0.80
N PRO A 40 23.56 -0.31 -1.93
CA PRO A 40 24.66 0.15 -2.76
C PRO A 40 24.26 1.38 -3.57
N ASN A 41 25.24 2.16 -3.99
CA ASN A 41 25.08 3.13 -5.08
C ASN A 41 24.50 2.43 -6.30
N SER A 42 23.50 3.04 -6.92
CA SER A 42 22.73 2.39 -7.96
C SER A 42 22.16 3.39 -8.95
N ASN A 43 21.88 2.92 -10.15
CA ASN A 43 21.16 3.67 -11.17
C ASN A 43 19.96 2.86 -11.68
N PHE A 44 18.94 3.59 -12.11
CA PHE A 44 17.67 3.06 -12.59
C PHE A 44 17.23 3.92 -13.78
N GLY A 45 16.85 3.28 -14.87
CA GLY A 45 16.36 3.97 -16.06
C GLY A 45 15.30 3.17 -16.78
N SER A 46 14.32 3.87 -17.37
CA SER A 46 13.36 3.24 -18.27
C SER A 46 13.04 4.11 -19.48
N ILE A 47 12.74 3.44 -20.59
CA ILE A 47 12.19 4.04 -21.80
C ILE A 47 10.94 3.25 -22.17
N ALA A 48 9.82 3.97 -22.32
CA ALA A 48 8.55 3.37 -22.69
C ALA A 48 7.87 4.06 -23.86
N PHE A 49 7.31 3.24 -24.74
CA PHE A 49 6.39 3.63 -25.80
C PHE A 49 5.01 3.09 -25.47
N PHE A 50 3.97 3.90 -25.66
CA PHE A 50 2.60 3.49 -25.41
C PHE A 50 1.65 4.12 -26.42
N ALA A 51 0.56 3.43 -26.70
CA ALA A 51 -0.55 3.93 -27.49
C ALA A 51 -1.84 3.45 -26.84
N GLN A 52 -2.82 4.34 -26.75
CA GLN A 52 -4.15 4.01 -26.26
C GLN A 52 -5.16 4.71 -27.12
N ASP A 53 -6.23 4.01 -27.49
CA ASP A 53 -7.35 4.58 -28.23
C ASP A 53 -8.68 4.17 -27.59
N GLN A 54 -9.68 5.01 -27.79
CA GLN A 54 -11.04 4.78 -27.35
C GLN A 54 -11.99 4.93 -28.53
N TYR A 55 -12.73 3.86 -28.82
CA TYR A 55 -13.65 3.82 -29.94
C TYR A 55 -15.10 3.65 -29.48
N GLN A 56 -15.98 4.51 -30.00
CA GLN A 56 -17.42 4.43 -29.76
C GLN A 56 -18.05 3.56 -30.85
N ILE A 57 -18.37 2.31 -30.53
CA ILE A 57 -18.93 1.34 -31.50
C ILE A 57 -20.39 1.70 -31.84
N THR A 58 -21.19 2.05 -30.83
CA THR A 58 -22.58 2.49 -30.96
C THR A 58 -22.84 3.64 -30.01
N SER A 59 -24.01 4.27 -30.02
CA SER A 59 -24.36 5.29 -29.00
C SER A 59 -24.33 4.77 -27.56
N ARG A 60 -24.35 3.45 -27.35
CA ARG A 60 -24.37 2.80 -26.02
C ARG A 60 -23.13 1.98 -25.71
N LEU A 61 -22.27 1.69 -26.69
CA LEU A 61 -21.11 0.82 -26.53
C LEU A 61 -19.83 1.55 -26.87
N LYS A 62 -18.92 1.58 -25.90
CA LYS A 62 -17.58 2.14 -26.02
C LYS A 62 -16.55 1.07 -25.66
N VAL A 63 -15.47 1.04 -26.40
CA VAL A 63 -14.30 0.21 -26.10
C VAL A 63 -13.06 1.08 -25.96
N VAL A 64 -12.12 0.64 -25.14
CA VAL A 64 -10.81 1.27 -24.97
C VAL A 64 -9.76 0.18 -25.04
N GLY A 65 -8.66 0.43 -25.75
CA GLY A 65 -7.55 -0.50 -25.85
C GLY A 65 -6.23 0.24 -25.73
N GLY A 66 -5.30 -0.35 -24.98
CA GLY A 66 -3.98 0.21 -24.74
C GLY A 66 -2.89 -0.84 -24.94
N ILE A 67 -1.74 -0.40 -25.44
CA ILE A 67 -0.49 -1.17 -25.46
C ILE A 67 0.64 -0.30 -24.94
N ARG A 68 1.59 -0.93 -24.23
CA ARG A 68 2.80 -0.29 -23.74
C ARG A 68 3.98 -1.25 -23.84
N ALA A 69 5.03 -0.83 -24.51
CA ALA A 69 6.32 -1.49 -24.52
C ALA A 69 7.30 -0.67 -23.68
N GLU A 70 7.95 -1.30 -22.72
CA GLU A 70 8.89 -0.63 -21.82
C GLU A 70 10.17 -1.45 -21.71
N ARG A 71 11.31 -0.77 -21.87
CA ARG A 71 12.62 -1.30 -21.54
C ARG A 71 13.12 -0.64 -20.28
N PHE A 72 13.53 -1.49 -19.35
CA PHE A 72 14.00 -1.13 -18.04
C PHE A 72 15.46 -1.55 -17.85
N ASN A 73 16.24 -0.72 -17.18
CA ASN A 73 17.60 -1.01 -16.74
C ASN A 73 17.76 -0.61 -15.27
N SER A 74 18.37 -1.49 -14.48
CA SER A 74 18.82 -1.20 -13.13
C SER A 74 20.21 -1.73 -12.94
N ARG A 75 21.12 -0.89 -12.45
CA ARG A 75 22.47 -1.32 -12.10
C ARG A 75 22.83 -0.94 -10.68
N SER A 76 23.40 -1.87 -9.91
CA SER A 76 24.14 -1.54 -8.69
C SER A 76 25.62 -1.42 -8.98
N GLU A 77 26.28 -0.51 -8.27
CA GLU A 77 27.70 -0.21 -8.37
C GLU A 77 28.41 -0.70 -7.10
N LEU A 78 29.67 -1.13 -7.24
CA LEU A 78 30.51 -1.40 -6.09
C LEU A 78 30.54 -0.16 -5.19
N THR A 79 30.20 -0.36 -3.93
CA THR A 79 30.00 0.73 -2.97
C THR A 79 30.84 0.47 -1.73
N ASP A 80 31.74 1.41 -1.43
CA ASP A 80 32.61 1.30 -0.27
C ASP A 80 31.79 1.19 1.02
N GLY A 81 32.11 0.18 1.83
CA GLY A 81 31.44 -0.07 3.12
C GLY A 81 30.06 -0.71 3.02
N PHE A 82 29.55 -1.02 1.83
CA PHE A 82 28.34 -1.82 1.66
C PHE A 82 28.69 -3.31 1.79
N SER A 83 28.19 -3.94 2.85
CA SER A 83 28.40 -5.36 3.15
C SER A 83 27.21 -5.92 3.92
N ILE A 84 27.10 -7.25 3.98
CA ILE A 84 26.12 -7.89 4.86
C ILE A 84 26.46 -7.47 6.30
N PRO A 85 25.50 -7.01 7.11
CA PRO A 85 25.74 -6.62 8.49
C PRO A 85 26.37 -7.76 9.28
N SER A 86 27.35 -7.45 10.13
CA SER A 86 28.11 -8.47 10.87
C SER A 86 27.23 -9.39 11.73
N ILE A 87 26.11 -8.85 12.24
CA ILE A 87 25.12 -9.60 13.02
C ILE A 87 24.49 -10.75 12.20
N VAL A 88 24.33 -10.59 10.89
CA VAL A 88 23.84 -11.66 10.02
C VAL A 88 24.94 -12.67 9.74
N THR A 89 26.15 -12.20 9.39
CA THR A 89 27.28 -13.08 9.06
C THR A 89 27.82 -13.88 10.25
N GLN A 90 27.51 -13.48 11.49
CA GLN A 90 27.88 -14.22 12.70
C GLN A 90 26.92 -15.37 13.00
N GLU A 91 25.67 -15.27 12.54
CA GLU A 91 24.61 -16.24 12.82
C GLU A 91 24.42 -17.25 11.68
N LEU A 92 24.77 -16.89 10.45
CA LEU A 92 24.66 -17.76 9.28
C LEU A 92 26.01 -18.39 8.92
N THR A 93 25.97 -19.67 8.58
CA THR A 93 27.08 -20.40 7.95
C THR A 93 27.32 -19.91 6.51
N GLN A 94 28.51 -20.19 5.96
CA GLN A 94 28.80 -19.86 4.57
C GLN A 94 27.84 -20.56 3.59
N ALA A 95 27.42 -21.80 3.88
CA ALA A 95 26.48 -22.53 3.03
C ALA A 95 25.08 -21.87 3.02
N GLU A 96 24.61 -21.35 4.15
CA GLU A 96 23.36 -20.59 4.24
C GLU A 96 23.46 -19.26 3.49
N ILE A 97 24.58 -18.53 3.64
CA ILE A 97 24.83 -17.29 2.89
C ILE A 97 24.83 -17.55 1.37
N ASP A 98 25.49 -18.63 0.93
CA ASP A 98 25.52 -19.05 -0.47
C ASP A 98 24.11 -19.46 -0.96
N GLY A 99 23.35 -20.18 -0.14
CA GLY A 99 21.98 -20.59 -0.43
C GLY A 99 20.99 -19.44 -0.56
N LEU A 100 21.24 -18.31 0.12
CA LEU A 100 20.45 -17.08 0.02
C LEU A 100 20.79 -16.22 -1.21
N GLY A 101 21.73 -16.65 -2.06
CA GLY A 101 22.14 -15.89 -3.24
C GLY A 101 22.86 -14.58 -2.89
N LEU A 102 23.46 -14.50 -1.71
CA LEU A 102 24.17 -13.30 -1.25
C LEU A 102 25.64 -13.29 -1.71
N ALA A 103 26.15 -14.37 -2.29
CA ALA A 103 27.48 -14.42 -2.86
C ALA A 103 27.62 -13.41 -4.01
N GLY A 104 28.61 -12.50 -3.92
CA GLY A 104 28.86 -11.48 -4.95
C GLY A 104 27.79 -10.39 -5.04
N PHE A 105 26.88 -10.26 -4.06
CA PHE A 105 25.81 -9.24 -4.09
C PHE A 105 26.34 -7.79 -4.15
N ASN A 106 27.58 -7.58 -3.71
CA ASN A 106 28.30 -6.30 -3.75
C ASN A 106 29.10 -6.07 -5.05
N ASP A 107 29.21 -7.07 -5.93
CA ASP A 107 29.95 -6.97 -7.19
C ASP A 107 29.22 -6.14 -8.26
N GLY A 108 27.98 -5.75 -7.97
CA GLY A 108 27.11 -5.01 -8.88
C GLY A 108 26.25 -5.94 -9.73
N LEU A 109 24.97 -5.62 -9.82
CA LEU A 109 23.98 -6.32 -10.63
C LEU A 109 23.61 -5.43 -11.81
N ASP A 110 23.42 -5.98 -13.01
CA ASP A 110 22.89 -5.26 -14.17
C ASP A 110 21.64 -5.98 -14.69
N VAL A 111 20.48 -5.45 -14.31
CA VAL A 111 19.17 -5.99 -14.69
C VAL A 111 18.67 -5.24 -15.91
N ASN A 112 18.44 -5.97 -16.99
CA ASN A 112 17.81 -5.44 -18.20
C ASN A 112 16.53 -6.21 -18.46
N GLU A 113 15.41 -5.50 -18.50
CA GLU A 113 14.11 -6.11 -18.73
C GLU A 113 13.39 -5.41 -19.87
N THR A 114 12.67 -6.18 -20.66
CA THR A 114 11.78 -5.62 -21.69
C THR A 114 10.42 -6.26 -21.53
N THR A 115 9.39 -5.44 -21.37
CA THR A 115 8.02 -5.91 -21.16
C THR A 115 7.08 -5.28 -22.16
N LEU A 116 6.10 -6.08 -22.59
CA LEU A 116 4.95 -5.63 -23.36
C LEU A 116 3.70 -5.83 -22.51
N THR A 117 3.04 -4.74 -22.15
CA THR A 117 1.74 -4.77 -21.48
C THR A 117 0.66 -4.24 -22.40
N GLY A 118 -0.57 -4.59 -22.08
CA GLY A 118 -1.73 -4.11 -22.81
C GLY A 118 -2.98 -4.33 -22.00
N ASP A 119 -4.02 -3.61 -22.39
CA ASP A 119 -5.31 -3.65 -21.76
C ASP A 119 -6.43 -3.48 -22.78
N PHE A 120 -7.59 -3.98 -22.41
CA PHE A 120 -8.82 -3.80 -23.14
C PHE A 120 -9.96 -3.57 -22.16
N GLY A 121 -10.81 -2.60 -22.46
CA GLY A 121 -11.96 -2.26 -21.63
C GLY A 121 -13.21 -1.98 -22.47
N VAL A 122 -14.35 -2.20 -21.85
CA VAL A 122 -15.68 -2.02 -22.42
C VAL A 122 -16.56 -1.25 -21.45
N VAL A 123 -17.31 -0.29 -21.97
CA VAL A 123 -18.39 0.39 -21.26
C VAL A 123 -19.67 0.25 -22.09
N TYR A 124 -20.71 -0.34 -21.51
CA TYR A 124 -22.01 -0.52 -22.12
C TYR A 124 -23.10 0.21 -21.32
N MET A 125 -23.72 1.21 -21.93
CA MET A 125 -24.88 1.91 -21.39
C MET A 125 -26.14 1.05 -21.58
N ALA A 126 -26.45 0.22 -20.58
CA ALA A 126 -27.64 -0.63 -20.59
C ALA A 126 -28.93 0.21 -20.60
N THR A 127 -28.93 1.32 -19.87
CA THR A 127 -29.96 2.37 -19.90
C THR A 127 -29.30 3.75 -19.82
N GLU A 128 -30.08 4.84 -19.81
CA GLU A 128 -29.55 6.20 -19.59
C GLU A 128 -28.87 6.38 -18.21
N ASN A 129 -29.27 5.57 -17.22
CA ASN A 129 -28.80 5.68 -15.85
C ASN A 129 -27.92 4.50 -15.41
N VAL A 130 -27.79 3.44 -16.23
CA VAL A 130 -27.06 2.21 -15.88
C VAL A 130 -25.97 1.93 -16.90
N SER A 131 -24.73 1.85 -16.43
CA SER A 131 -23.57 1.43 -17.21
C SER A 131 -22.96 0.15 -16.65
N LEU A 132 -22.66 -0.79 -17.55
CA LEU A 132 -21.85 -1.97 -17.26
C LEU A 132 -20.42 -1.70 -17.74
N THR A 133 -19.45 -2.05 -16.93
CA THR A 133 -18.02 -1.87 -17.24
C THR A 133 -17.28 -3.17 -17.11
N GLY A 134 -16.34 -3.43 -18.00
CA GLY A 134 -15.42 -4.56 -17.92
C GLY A 134 -14.04 -4.15 -18.41
N ARG A 135 -12.97 -4.62 -17.79
CA ARG A 135 -11.59 -4.36 -18.19
C ARG A 135 -10.72 -5.58 -17.89
N ILE A 136 -9.81 -5.87 -18.79
CA ILE A 136 -8.73 -6.84 -18.59
C ILE A 136 -7.41 -6.20 -18.98
N GLY A 137 -6.37 -6.43 -18.20
CA GLY A 137 -5.05 -5.87 -18.51
C GLY A 137 -3.91 -6.66 -17.90
N ARG A 138 -2.77 -6.65 -18.60
CA ARG A 138 -1.52 -7.22 -18.10
C ARG A 138 -0.75 -6.15 -17.33
N SER A 139 -0.38 -6.43 -16.08
CA SER A 139 0.52 -5.61 -15.27
C SER A 139 1.90 -6.26 -15.17
N TYR A 140 2.87 -5.45 -14.77
CA TYR A 140 4.25 -5.84 -14.56
C TYR A 140 4.91 -4.88 -13.57
N ARG A 141 5.84 -5.38 -12.75
CA ARG A 141 6.67 -4.57 -11.87
C ARG A 141 8.05 -5.20 -11.73
N VAL A 142 9.10 -4.40 -11.86
CA VAL A 142 10.46 -4.80 -11.44
C VAL A 142 10.63 -4.58 -9.95
N ALA A 143 11.36 -5.48 -9.28
CA ALA A 143 11.85 -5.20 -7.95
C ALA A 143 12.70 -3.93 -7.98
N ASN A 144 12.41 -3.01 -7.06
CA ASN A 144 13.15 -1.77 -6.92
C ASN A 144 14.51 -2.01 -6.24
N LEU A 145 15.34 -0.98 -6.19
CA LEU A 145 16.70 -1.07 -5.62
C LEU A 145 16.69 -1.51 -4.16
N PHE A 146 15.71 -1.07 -3.36
CA PHE A 146 15.58 -1.45 -1.97
C PHE A 146 15.21 -2.93 -1.83
N GLU A 147 14.20 -3.41 -2.54
CA GLU A 147 13.79 -4.82 -2.53
C GLU A 147 14.92 -5.76 -2.94
N ARG A 148 15.78 -5.32 -3.86
CA ARG A 148 16.92 -6.13 -4.33
C ARG A 148 18.13 -6.09 -3.41
N PHE A 149 18.49 -4.92 -2.90
CA PHE A 149 19.81 -4.71 -2.32
C PHE A 149 19.80 -4.26 -0.86
N PHE A 150 18.63 -3.96 -0.29
CA PHE A 150 18.60 -3.52 1.10
C PHE A 150 19.05 -4.65 2.03
N THR A 151 20.03 -4.35 2.87
CA THR A 151 20.41 -5.21 3.98
C THR A 151 20.56 -4.39 5.26
N GLY A 152 19.84 -4.79 6.30
CA GLY A 152 19.81 -4.08 7.57
C GLY A 152 18.48 -4.18 8.30
N ALA A 153 18.36 -3.45 9.40
CA ALA A 153 17.12 -3.38 10.17
C ALA A 153 16.03 -2.68 9.35
N GLY A 154 14.90 -3.37 9.14
CA GLY A 154 13.77 -2.85 8.39
C GLY A 154 12.57 -2.48 9.24
N SER A 155 11.62 -1.79 8.63
CA SER A 155 10.34 -1.43 9.28
C SER A 155 9.44 -2.63 9.58
N ILE A 156 9.84 -3.86 9.21
CA ILE A 156 9.15 -5.11 9.55
C ILE A 156 9.35 -5.51 11.02
N GLY A 157 10.22 -4.81 11.76
CA GLY A 157 10.54 -5.14 13.15
C GLY A 157 11.67 -6.17 13.31
N GLY A 158 12.37 -6.49 12.21
CA GLY A 158 13.53 -7.39 12.16
C GLY A 158 14.56 -6.95 11.12
N PHE A 159 15.47 -7.84 10.75
CA PHE A 159 16.49 -7.60 9.73
C PHE A 159 16.05 -8.12 8.37
N LEU A 160 16.28 -7.33 7.31
CA LEU A 160 16.17 -7.80 5.93
C LEU A 160 17.55 -8.04 5.34
N VAL A 161 17.64 -9.05 4.48
CA VAL A 161 18.78 -9.28 3.60
C VAL A 161 18.38 -9.12 2.14
N ALA A 162 19.36 -8.70 1.35
CA ALA A 162 19.21 -8.46 -0.08
C ALA A 162 18.79 -9.74 -0.81
N ASN A 163 18.13 -9.57 -1.96
CA ASN A 163 17.92 -10.64 -2.93
C ASN A 163 18.16 -10.07 -4.34
N PRO A 164 19.38 -10.18 -4.87
CA PRO A 164 19.68 -9.67 -6.20
C PRO A 164 18.95 -10.45 -7.31
N ASP A 165 18.60 -11.71 -7.06
CA ASP A 165 18.02 -12.64 -8.04
C ASP A 165 16.51 -12.47 -8.26
N LEU A 166 15.89 -11.44 -7.66
CA LEU A 166 14.47 -11.18 -7.81
C LEU A 166 14.06 -11.04 -9.27
N LYS A 167 13.09 -11.84 -9.67
CA LYS A 167 12.44 -11.75 -10.98
C LYS A 167 11.36 -10.67 -10.94
N PRO A 168 11.05 -10.03 -12.07
CA PRO A 168 9.91 -9.13 -12.13
C PRO A 168 8.59 -9.84 -11.86
N GLU A 169 7.68 -9.13 -11.21
CA GLU A 169 6.28 -9.52 -11.04
C GLU A 169 5.53 -9.29 -12.35
N SER A 170 4.59 -10.17 -12.65
CA SER A 170 3.61 -9.93 -13.71
C SER A 170 2.22 -10.31 -13.26
N GLY A 171 1.21 -9.64 -13.77
CA GLY A 171 -0.18 -9.88 -13.37
C GLY A 171 -1.16 -9.81 -14.52
N ILE A 172 -2.28 -10.51 -14.36
CA ILE A 172 -3.49 -10.32 -15.15
C ILE A 172 -4.55 -9.78 -14.19
N ASN A 173 -5.11 -8.63 -14.55
CA ASN A 173 -6.08 -7.89 -13.76
C ASN A 173 -7.39 -7.88 -14.53
N ILE A 174 -8.47 -8.24 -13.85
CA ILE A 174 -9.82 -8.23 -14.39
C ILE A 174 -10.67 -7.38 -13.46
N ASP A 175 -11.36 -6.39 -14.02
CA ASP A 175 -12.31 -5.55 -13.30
C ASP A 175 -13.66 -5.60 -14.03
N THR A 176 -14.74 -5.81 -13.30
CA THR A 176 -16.10 -5.74 -13.85
C THR A 176 -17.02 -5.05 -12.87
N GLY A 177 -17.96 -4.25 -13.37
CA GLY A 177 -18.78 -3.45 -12.48
C GLY A 177 -20.05 -2.93 -13.12
N VAL A 178 -20.92 -2.46 -12.24
CA VAL A 178 -22.18 -1.79 -12.58
C VAL A 178 -22.15 -0.43 -11.92
N LYS A 179 -22.48 0.60 -12.70
CA LYS A 179 -22.66 1.97 -12.22
C LYS A 179 -24.08 2.40 -12.48
N PHE A 180 -24.73 2.95 -11.46
CA PHE A 180 -26.00 3.63 -11.56
C PHE A 180 -25.82 5.11 -11.20
N SER A 181 -26.41 6.01 -11.98
CA SER A 181 -26.47 7.42 -11.60
C SER A 181 -27.74 8.08 -12.12
N ASN A 182 -28.43 8.80 -11.23
CA ASN A 182 -29.46 9.77 -11.57
C ASN A 182 -29.40 10.96 -10.59
N SER A 183 -30.36 11.88 -10.67
CA SER A 183 -30.39 13.09 -9.83
C SER A 183 -30.60 12.86 -8.33
N LYS A 184 -30.96 11.65 -7.90
CA LYS A 184 -31.30 11.30 -6.51
C LYS A 184 -30.38 10.26 -5.90
N PHE A 185 -29.70 9.47 -6.73
CA PHE A 185 -28.87 8.36 -6.30
C PHE A 185 -27.75 8.12 -7.32
N ALA A 186 -26.54 8.02 -6.81
CA ALA A 186 -25.39 7.50 -7.54
C ALA A 186 -24.80 6.34 -6.76
N GLY A 187 -24.39 5.28 -7.44
CA GLY A 187 -23.74 4.16 -6.79
C GLY A 187 -23.03 3.26 -7.79
N SER A 188 -22.08 2.49 -7.29
CA SER A 188 -21.36 1.51 -8.08
C SER A 188 -21.09 0.24 -7.28
N VAL A 189 -20.98 -0.87 -7.99
CA VAL A 189 -20.45 -2.13 -7.46
C VAL A 189 -19.43 -2.64 -8.47
N THR A 190 -18.22 -2.93 -8.01
CA THR A 190 -17.11 -3.45 -8.81
C THR A 190 -16.58 -4.71 -8.18
N TYR A 191 -16.43 -5.76 -8.96
CA TYR A 191 -15.62 -6.94 -8.63
C TYR A 191 -14.30 -6.84 -9.38
N PHE A 192 -13.21 -7.16 -8.68
CA PHE A 192 -11.90 -7.27 -9.30
C PHE A 192 -11.19 -8.57 -8.93
N ASN A 193 -10.34 -9.04 -9.83
CA ASN A 193 -9.49 -10.21 -9.65
C ASN A 193 -8.14 -9.98 -10.30
N ASN A 194 -7.11 -9.93 -9.45
CA ASN A 194 -5.73 -9.74 -9.86
C ASN A 194 -4.95 -11.01 -9.53
N SER A 195 -4.48 -11.70 -10.57
CA SER A 195 -3.64 -12.89 -10.43
C SER A 195 -2.22 -12.55 -10.85
N TYR A 196 -1.27 -12.80 -9.96
CA TYR A 196 0.13 -12.44 -10.08
C TYR A 196 1.00 -13.69 -10.21
N LYS A 197 2.10 -13.54 -10.93
CA LYS A 197 3.22 -14.49 -10.98
C LYS A 197 4.49 -13.81 -10.49
N ASN A 198 5.34 -14.59 -9.83
CA ASN A 198 6.58 -14.13 -9.20
C ASN A 198 6.32 -13.00 -8.18
N PHE A 199 5.20 -13.05 -7.46
CA PHE A 199 4.79 -12.01 -6.52
C PHE A 199 5.85 -11.78 -5.45
N LEU A 200 6.27 -10.54 -5.27
CA LEU A 200 7.35 -10.18 -4.36
C LEU A 200 6.78 -10.06 -2.94
N SER A 201 7.27 -10.91 -2.05
CA SER A 201 6.90 -10.89 -0.64
C SER A 201 8.10 -11.12 0.24
N SER A 202 8.16 -10.43 1.37
CA SER A 202 9.16 -10.71 2.40
C SER A 202 8.74 -11.94 3.20
N VAL A 203 9.63 -12.92 3.29
CA VAL A 203 9.44 -14.16 4.04
C VAL A 203 10.47 -14.25 5.17
N GLN A 204 10.08 -14.86 6.28
CA GLN A 204 10.99 -15.12 7.39
C GLN A 204 11.87 -16.32 7.05
N LEU A 205 13.17 -16.21 7.35
CA LEU A 205 14.13 -17.28 7.12
C LEU A 205 14.30 -18.15 8.37
N PHE A 206 14.50 -19.45 8.16
CA PHE A 206 14.63 -20.46 9.21
C PHE A 206 15.86 -21.33 8.94
N ASP A 207 16.50 -21.80 10.00
CA ASP A 207 17.60 -22.76 9.93
C ASP A 207 17.10 -24.18 9.55
N GLU A 208 18.03 -25.13 9.40
CA GLU A 208 17.72 -26.53 9.06
C GLU A 208 16.82 -27.23 10.10
N ASN A 209 16.78 -26.73 11.34
CA ASN A 209 15.94 -27.26 12.41
C ASN A 209 14.57 -26.58 12.48
N GLY A 210 14.29 -25.62 11.60
CA GLY A 210 13.05 -24.83 11.58
C GLY A 210 13.01 -23.72 12.63
N MET A 211 14.15 -23.34 13.20
CA MET A 211 14.27 -22.20 14.12
C MET A 211 14.48 -20.90 13.32
N PRO A 212 13.80 -19.80 13.67
CA PRO A 212 13.99 -18.54 12.96
C PRO A 212 15.40 -17.97 13.18
N PHE A 213 16.07 -17.55 12.12
CA PHE A 213 17.33 -16.81 12.25
C PHE A 213 17.09 -15.46 12.94
N LEU A 214 18.05 -15.02 13.76
CA LEU A 214 18.03 -13.70 14.40
C LEU A 214 16.76 -13.39 15.23
N GLU A 215 16.14 -14.42 15.82
CA GLU A 215 14.90 -14.25 16.61
C GLU A 215 15.03 -13.19 17.72
N SER A 216 16.21 -13.10 18.36
CA SER A 216 16.50 -12.14 19.44
C SER A 216 16.40 -10.66 19.02
N VAL A 217 16.48 -10.38 17.72
CA VAL A 217 16.39 -9.03 17.14
C VAL A 217 15.21 -8.90 16.16
N GLY A 218 14.20 -9.78 16.32
CA GLY A 218 12.95 -9.73 15.55
C GLY A 218 12.93 -10.56 14.28
N GLY A 219 13.97 -11.35 14.01
CA GLY A 219 14.03 -12.30 12.89
C GLY A 219 14.79 -11.78 11.67
N LEU A 220 15.27 -12.69 10.84
CA LEU A 220 15.83 -12.42 9.52
C LEU A 220 14.80 -12.70 8.41
N TYR A 221 14.71 -11.77 7.46
CA TYR A 221 13.76 -11.84 6.36
C TYR A 221 14.47 -11.61 5.02
N GLN A 222 13.95 -12.22 3.96
CA GLN A 222 14.37 -11.94 2.59
C GLN A 222 13.14 -11.70 1.73
N THR A 223 13.23 -10.77 0.78
CA THR A 223 12.19 -10.65 -0.25
C THR A 223 12.39 -11.75 -1.29
N GLU A 224 11.33 -12.47 -1.60
CA GLU A 224 11.35 -13.60 -2.54
C GLU A 224 10.20 -13.50 -3.55
N ASN A 225 10.32 -14.23 -4.66
CA ASN A 225 9.25 -14.40 -5.63
C ASN A 225 8.35 -15.59 -5.25
N ILE A 226 7.19 -15.33 -4.66
CA ILE A 226 6.10 -16.30 -4.54
C ILE A 226 5.56 -16.61 -5.94
N SER A 227 5.44 -17.88 -6.30
CA SER A 227 5.22 -18.25 -7.70
C SER A 227 3.86 -17.80 -8.22
N SER A 228 2.82 -17.88 -7.38
CA SER A 228 1.46 -17.48 -7.74
C SER A 228 0.69 -16.86 -6.57
N ALA A 229 0.22 -15.63 -6.75
CA ALA A 229 -0.62 -14.94 -5.76
C ALA A 229 -1.92 -14.44 -6.41
N ARG A 230 -3.01 -14.37 -5.65
CA ARG A 230 -4.26 -13.76 -6.11
C ARG A 230 -4.80 -12.80 -5.09
N ILE A 231 -5.17 -11.60 -5.54
CA ILE A 231 -5.92 -10.62 -4.75
C ILE A 231 -7.21 -10.31 -5.49
N GLN A 232 -8.34 -10.47 -4.82
CA GLN A 232 -9.67 -10.22 -5.38
C GLN A 232 -10.57 -9.56 -4.36
N GLY A 233 -11.60 -8.89 -4.83
CA GLY A 233 -12.49 -8.17 -3.94
C GLY A 233 -13.75 -7.65 -4.60
N VAL A 234 -14.62 -7.14 -3.74
CA VAL A 234 -15.81 -6.39 -4.15
C VAL A 234 -15.77 -5.05 -3.45
N GLU A 235 -15.98 -4.00 -4.23
CA GLU A 235 -16.12 -2.63 -3.77
C GLU A 235 -17.50 -2.13 -4.16
N ALA A 236 -18.20 -1.49 -3.22
CA ALA A 236 -19.45 -0.83 -3.50
C ALA A 236 -19.46 0.55 -2.85
N GLU A 237 -20.05 1.52 -3.53
CA GLU A 237 -20.21 2.88 -3.05
C GLU A 237 -21.60 3.41 -3.39
N PHE A 238 -22.08 4.36 -2.60
CA PHE A 238 -23.31 5.08 -2.92
C PHE A 238 -23.31 6.50 -2.34
N GLU A 239 -24.09 7.36 -2.98
CA GLU A 239 -24.46 8.69 -2.51
C GLU A 239 -25.92 8.96 -2.87
N MET A 240 -26.68 9.52 -1.94
CA MET A 240 -28.12 9.74 -2.11
C MET A 240 -28.53 11.14 -1.64
N PRO A 241 -28.42 12.20 -2.47
CA PRO A 241 -28.88 13.53 -2.09
C PRO A 241 -30.41 13.60 -1.95
N LEU A 242 -30.90 13.77 -0.73
CA LEU A 242 -32.33 13.92 -0.41
C LEU A 242 -32.65 15.39 -0.11
N LYS A 243 -33.55 15.97 -0.90
CA LYS A 243 -34.07 17.32 -0.62
C LYS A 243 -35.01 17.26 0.59
N ILE A 244 -34.76 18.09 1.58
CA ILE A 244 -35.59 18.29 2.77
C ILE A 244 -35.96 19.78 2.90
N SER A 245 -36.84 20.13 3.84
CA SER A 245 -37.28 21.53 4.04
C SER A 245 -36.13 22.48 4.38
N SER A 246 -35.10 21.99 5.08
CA SER A 246 -33.93 22.77 5.49
C SER A 246 -32.76 22.75 4.51
N GLY A 247 -32.89 22.08 3.36
CA GLY A 247 -31.81 21.95 2.36
C GLY A 247 -31.68 20.53 1.81
N PHE A 248 -30.49 19.96 1.89
CA PHE A 248 -30.18 18.60 1.45
C PHE A 248 -29.61 17.77 2.59
N LEU A 249 -30.06 16.53 2.67
CA LEU A 249 -29.49 15.48 3.50
C LEU A 249 -28.94 14.40 2.58
N THR A 250 -27.65 14.15 2.66
CA THR A 250 -26.94 13.26 1.73
C THR A 250 -26.29 12.14 2.53
N PRO A 251 -26.97 10.99 2.69
CA PRO A 251 -26.31 9.75 3.08
C PRO A 251 -25.37 9.31 1.97
N GLY A 252 -24.21 8.79 2.36
CA GLY A 252 -23.28 8.16 1.44
C GLY A 252 -22.40 7.16 2.16
N GLY A 253 -21.75 6.29 1.42
CA GLY A 253 -20.84 5.32 2.01
C GLY A 253 -20.16 4.43 0.99
N ASN A 254 -19.21 3.65 1.48
CA ASN A 254 -18.57 2.59 0.73
C ASN A 254 -18.31 1.37 1.60
N ILE A 255 -18.18 0.22 0.94
CA ILE A 255 -17.78 -1.04 1.55
C ILE A 255 -16.79 -1.73 0.62
N THR A 256 -15.70 -2.22 1.20
CA THR A 256 -14.62 -2.91 0.49
C THR A 256 -14.35 -4.23 1.17
N TYR A 257 -14.56 -5.32 0.45
CA TYR A 257 -14.17 -6.67 0.85
C TYR A 257 -13.00 -7.14 0.01
N LEU A 258 -11.91 -7.55 0.66
CA LEU A 258 -10.71 -8.06 0.01
C LEU A 258 -10.40 -9.48 0.48
N ARG A 259 -9.84 -10.26 -0.44
CA ARG A 259 -9.24 -11.56 -0.16
C ARG A 259 -7.97 -11.70 -0.98
N GLY A 260 -6.87 -11.97 -0.30
CA GLY A 260 -5.59 -12.32 -0.92
C GLY A 260 -5.14 -13.69 -0.46
N ASP A 261 -4.68 -14.50 -1.41
CA ASP A 261 -4.20 -15.86 -1.18
C ASP A 261 -2.88 -16.06 -1.95
N ASP A 262 -1.89 -16.64 -1.28
CA ASP A 262 -0.78 -17.32 -1.92
C ASP A 262 -1.31 -18.67 -2.40
N LEU A 263 -1.28 -18.89 -3.71
CA LEU A 263 -1.88 -20.06 -4.34
C LEU A 263 -0.98 -21.30 -4.25
N ASP A 264 0.30 -21.15 -3.92
CA ASP A 264 1.25 -22.26 -3.83
C ASP A 264 1.20 -22.88 -2.43
N SER A 265 1.31 -22.04 -1.39
CA SER A 265 1.23 -22.48 0.01
C SER A 265 -0.21 -22.68 0.49
N ALA A 266 -1.20 -22.27 -0.31
CA ALA A 266 -2.62 -22.24 0.03
C ALA A 266 -2.91 -21.44 1.32
N GLN A 267 -2.09 -20.43 1.62
CA GLN A 267 -2.23 -19.56 2.77
C GLN A 267 -2.79 -18.18 2.37
N PRO A 268 -3.46 -17.46 3.29
CA PRO A 268 -3.76 -16.05 3.07
C PRO A 268 -2.49 -15.23 2.92
N LEU A 269 -2.50 -14.24 2.02
CA LEU A 269 -1.45 -13.23 1.98
C LEU A 269 -1.54 -12.36 3.25
N ASN A 270 -0.39 -12.02 3.81
CA ASN A 270 -0.29 -11.01 4.87
C ASN A 270 -0.59 -9.63 4.29
N THR A 271 -0.94 -8.67 5.15
CA THR A 271 -1.22 -7.26 4.79
C THR A 271 -2.48 -7.00 3.94
N ILE A 272 -3.27 -8.03 3.62
CA ILE A 272 -4.60 -7.84 3.05
C ILE A 272 -5.50 -7.22 4.12
N THR A 273 -6.07 -6.06 3.85
CA THR A 273 -6.95 -5.41 4.82
C THR A 273 -8.31 -6.11 4.86
N PRO A 274 -8.95 -6.23 6.05
CA PRO A 274 -10.24 -6.89 6.20
C PRO A 274 -11.36 -6.03 5.61
N LEU A 275 -12.61 -6.49 5.78
CA LEU A 275 -13.79 -5.73 5.42
C LEU A 275 -13.75 -4.33 6.06
N LYS A 276 -13.82 -3.31 5.19
CA LYS A 276 -13.88 -1.90 5.58
C LYS A 276 -15.20 -1.32 5.11
N THR A 277 -15.83 -0.54 5.99
CA THR A 277 -17.05 0.18 5.70
C THR A 277 -16.86 1.63 6.12
N PHE A 278 -17.21 2.55 5.24
CA PHE A 278 -17.31 3.96 5.55
C PHE A 278 -18.76 4.40 5.34
N LEU A 279 -19.34 5.04 6.35
CA LEU A 279 -20.67 5.64 6.28
C LEU A 279 -20.54 7.13 6.55
N SER A 280 -21.33 7.92 5.85
CA SER A 280 -21.36 9.37 6.00
C SER A 280 -22.78 9.90 5.86
N LEU A 281 -23.03 10.98 6.56
CA LEU A 281 -24.26 11.75 6.47
C LEU A 281 -23.88 13.23 6.43
N ARG A 282 -24.22 13.91 5.35
CA ARG A 282 -24.01 15.35 5.24
C ARG A 282 -25.34 16.07 5.17
N TRP A 283 -25.56 17.01 6.08
CA TRP A 283 -26.58 18.03 5.91
C TRP A 283 -25.94 19.28 5.30
N GLN A 284 -26.63 19.90 4.36
CA GLN A 284 -26.25 21.17 3.76
C GLN A 284 -27.49 22.03 3.59
N ASP A 285 -27.42 23.29 4.00
CA ASP A 285 -28.56 24.19 3.90
C ASP A 285 -28.86 24.56 2.44
N GLY A 286 -30.09 24.98 2.17
CA GLY A 286 -30.52 25.34 0.81
C GLY A 286 -29.73 26.50 0.18
N SER A 287 -29.05 27.32 0.98
CA SER A 287 -28.21 28.42 0.49
C SER A 287 -26.72 28.07 0.33
N ASN A 288 -26.32 26.82 0.63
CA ASN A 288 -24.93 26.36 0.61
C ASN A 288 -23.98 27.26 1.42
N ARG A 289 -24.49 27.77 2.55
CA ARG A 289 -23.74 28.54 3.54
C ARG A 289 -23.31 27.67 4.70
N PHE A 290 -24.13 26.72 5.12
CA PHE A 290 -23.86 25.86 6.27
C PHE A 290 -23.88 24.40 5.85
N TYR A 291 -22.99 23.62 6.45
CA TYR A 291 -23.08 22.17 6.40
C TYR A 291 -22.65 21.56 7.73
N ALA A 292 -23.17 20.36 7.98
CA ALA A 292 -22.74 19.50 9.06
C ALA A 292 -22.50 18.11 8.49
N ASP A 293 -21.44 17.45 8.94
CA ASP A 293 -21.08 16.10 8.53
C ASP A 293 -20.95 15.20 9.77
N TRP A 294 -21.40 13.96 9.60
CA TRP A 294 -21.05 12.85 10.45
C TRP A 294 -20.48 11.75 9.55
N SER A 295 -19.43 11.09 10.02
CA SER A 295 -18.93 9.90 9.35
C SER A 295 -18.49 8.86 10.36
N THR A 296 -18.57 7.58 9.95
CA THR A 296 -18.07 6.46 10.73
C THR A 296 -17.30 5.52 9.83
N ARG A 297 -16.09 5.19 10.25
CA ARG A 297 -15.27 4.15 9.64
C ARG A 297 -15.34 2.91 10.53
N ILE A 298 -15.80 1.81 9.96
CA ILE A 298 -15.88 0.50 10.61
C ILE A 298 -14.91 -0.41 9.90
N VAL A 299 -14.09 -1.07 10.68
CA VAL A 299 -13.01 -1.89 10.20
C VAL A 299 -13.06 -3.20 10.98
N ASN A 300 -13.33 -4.30 10.28
CA ASN A 300 -13.48 -5.59 10.94
C ASN A 300 -12.14 -6.13 11.44
N THR A 301 -12.19 -7.09 12.36
CA THR A 301 -11.03 -7.89 12.76
C THR A 301 -10.50 -8.65 11.55
N GLN A 302 -9.18 -8.62 11.33
CA GLN A 302 -8.52 -9.42 10.30
C GLN A 302 -8.09 -10.77 10.87
N ASN A 303 -8.75 -11.83 10.44
CA ASN A 303 -8.43 -13.20 10.83
C ASN A 303 -7.80 -14.03 9.70
N ARG A 304 -7.83 -13.52 8.45
CA ARG A 304 -7.25 -14.19 7.27
C ARG A 304 -5.80 -13.76 7.12
N LEU A 305 -4.94 -14.35 7.94
CA LEU A 305 -3.51 -14.13 7.96
C LEU A 305 -2.81 -15.49 7.80
N SER A 306 -1.58 -15.48 7.29
CA SER A 306 -0.79 -16.72 7.23
C SER A 306 -0.52 -17.27 8.64
N THR A 307 -0.28 -18.58 8.73
CA THR A 307 0.04 -19.24 10.00
C THR A 307 1.26 -18.62 10.69
N SER A 308 2.32 -18.30 9.93
CA SER A 308 3.53 -17.66 10.44
C SER A 308 3.27 -16.26 10.97
N PHE A 309 2.40 -15.48 10.32
CA PHE A 309 2.02 -14.16 10.84
C PHE A 309 1.28 -14.27 12.17
N LEU A 310 0.31 -15.19 12.27
CA LEU A 310 -0.48 -15.38 13.48
C LEU A 310 0.38 -15.80 14.68
N SER A 311 1.36 -16.68 14.46
CA SER A 311 2.30 -17.09 15.52
C SER A 311 3.20 -15.94 15.97
N SER A 312 3.73 -15.15 15.05
CA SER A 312 4.72 -14.10 15.36
C SER A 312 4.10 -12.81 15.88
N ASN A 313 2.83 -12.53 15.59
CA ASN A 313 2.17 -11.24 15.91
C ASN A 313 1.04 -11.36 16.95
N GLY A 314 0.96 -12.47 17.68
CA GLY A 314 -0.02 -12.62 18.76
C GLY A 314 -1.47 -12.79 18.28
N GLY A 315 -1.67 -13.25 17.04
CA GLY A 315 -2.98 -13.59 16.48
C GLY A 315 -3.56 -12.56 15.51
N ALA A 316 -4.88 -12.40 15.56
CA ALA A 316 -5.64 -11.59 14.61
C ALA A 316 -5.47 -10.08 14.86
N GLU A 317 -5.48 -9.28 13.79
CA GLU A 317 -5.47 -7.81 13.92
C GLU A 317 -6.85 -7.31 14.36
N PRO A 318 -6.96 -6.55 15.46
CA PRO A 318 -8.24 -6.14 16.00
C PRO A 318 -8.98 -5.15 15.09
N GLY A 319 -10.30 -5.31 15.00
CA GLY A 319 -11.17 -4.34 14.36
C GLY A 319 -11.43 -3.11 15.23
N PHE A 320 -11.97 -2.06 14.62
CA PHE A 320 -12.39 -0.85 15.31
C PHE A 320 -13.53 -0.14 14.59
N ALA A 321 -14.21 0.75 15.31
CA ALA A 321 -15.13 1.73 14.74
C ALA A 321 -14.79 3.10 15.32
N VAL A 322 -14.63 4.09 14.44
CA VAL A 322 -14.36 5.47 14.82
C VAL A 322 -15.33 6.40 14.10
N SER A 323 -15.88 7.35 14.85
CA SER A 323 -16.81 8.34 14.32
C SER A 323 -16.23 9.74 14.42
N ASP A 324 -16.48 10.53 13.40
CA ASP A 324 -16.10 11.92 13.29
C ASP A 324 -17.36 12.78 13.11
N ILE A 325 -17.32 14.01 13.62
CA ILE A 325 -18.31 15.04 13.31
C ILE A 325 -17.59 16.30 12.83
N GLY A 326 -18.24 17.02 11.93
CA GLY A 326 -17.71 18.25 11.38
C GLY A 326 -18.81 19.19 10.93
N GLY A 327 -18.41 20.40 10.61
CA GLY A 327 -19.27 21.37 9.98
C GLY A 327 -18.48 22.55 9.48
N GLY A 328 -19.15 23.38 8.70
CA GLY A 328 -18.52 24.56 8.16
C GLY A 328 -19.49 25.62 7.69
N TYR A 329 -18.91 26.79 7.48
CA TYR A 329 -19.58 27.99 7.02
C TYR A 329 -18.89 28.58 5.80
N ASN A 330 -19.65 28.77 4.72
CA ASN A 330 -19.19 29.36 3.47
C ASN A 330 -19.73 30.79 3.34
N LEU A 331 -18.85 31.78 3.44
CA LEU A 331 -19.12 33.17 3.13
C LEU A 331 -18.71 33.47 1.69
N ARG A 332 -19.69 33.70 0.83
CA ARG A 332 -19.46 34.14 -0.56
C ARG A 332 -19.48 35.67 -0.64
N ARG A 333 -18.43 36.25 -1.24
CA ARG A 333 -18.32 37.66 -1.62
C ARG A 333 -17.99 37.74 -3.11
N ASP A 334 -18.14 38.92 -3.72
CA ASP A 334 -17.97 39.09 -5.17
C ASP A 334 -16.58 38.66 -5.66
N LYS A 335 -15.54 38.95 -4.88
CA LYS A 335 -14.13 38.71 -5.25
C LYS A 335 -13.55 37.42 -4.67
N TYR A 336 -14.19 36.83 -3.67
CA TYR A 336 -13.65 35.67 -2.96
C TYR A 336 -14.72 34.86 -2.24
N ARG A 337 -14.42 33.58 -2.03
CA ARG A 337 -15.14 32.69 -1.12
C ARG A 337 -14.26 32.40 0.08
N LEU A 338 -14.80 32.66 1.27
CA LEU A 338 -14.16 32.33 2.54
C LEU A 338 -14.93 31.17 3.17
N SER A 339 -14.24 30.08 3.44
CA SER A 339 -14.80 28.87 4.06
C SER A 339 -14.13 28.64 5.40
N PHE A 340 -14.91 28.50 6.45
CA PHE A 340 -14.47 28.07 7.78
C PHE A 340 -14.97 26.67 8.04
N ASN A 341 -14.14 25.81 8.59
CA ASN A 341 -14.54 24.47 8.98
C ASN A 341 -13.95 24.09 10.33
N ALA A 342 -14.71 23.32 11.10
CA ALA A 342 -14.26 22.72 12.33
C ALA A 342 -14.77 21.28 12.40
N GLY A 343 -13.99 20.40 13.02
CA GLY A 343 -14.39 19.02 13.19
C GLY A 343 -13.70 18.36 14.37
N LEU A 344 -14.41 17.42 14.98
CA LEU A 344 -13.92 16.58 16.05
C LEU A 344 -13.76 15.17 15.49
N LYS A 345 -12.51 14.70 15.48
CA LYS A 345 -12.12 13.35 15.03
C LYS A 345 -12.16 12.40 16.21
N ASN A 346 -12.56 11.15 15.96
CA ASN A 346 -12.64 10.10 16.98
C ASN A 346 -13.43 10.59 18.22
N ILE A 347 -14.70 10.96 18.03
CA ILE A 347 -15.52 11.66 19.03
C ILE A 347 -15.72 10.86 20.32
N PHE A 348 -15.58 9.55 20.26
CA PHE A 348 -15.68 8.64 21.41
C PHE A 348 -14.32 8.35 22.08
N ASP A 349 -13.25 8.99 21.61
CA ASP A 349 -11.88 8.80 22.12
C ASP A 349 -11.45 7.32 22.16
N ARG A 350 -11.78 6.58 21.09
CA ARG A 350 -11.43 5.17 20.97
C ARG A 350 -9.91 5.04 20.89
N TYR A 351 -9.32 4.23 21.76
CA TYR A 351 -7.95 3.74 21.58
C TYR A 351 -7.95 2.59 20.57
N TYR A 352 -7.17 2.73 19.49
CA TYR A 352 -7.07 1.73 18.43
C TYR A 352 -5.75 1.85 17.68
N TYR A 353 -5.46 0.84 16.86
CA TYR A 353 -4.34 0.79 15.92
C TYR A 353 -4.91 0.66 14.51
N GLU A 354 -4.26 1.27 13.53
CA GLU A 354 -4.48 0.88 12.14
C GLU A 354 -3.91 -0.53 11.93
N GLN A 355 -4.48 -1.29 11.00
CA GLN A 355 -3.99 -2.65 10.77
C GLN A 355 -2.57 -2.64 10.27
N PHE A 356 -1.77 -3.59 10.77
CA PHE A 356 -0.35 -3.73 10.41
C PHE A 356 0.49 -2.49 10.80
N VAL A 357 -0.01 -1.67 11.74
CA VAL A 357 0.70 -0.51 12.28
C VAL A 357 0.81 -0.68 13.79
N PHE A 358 2.06 -0.78 14.28
CA PHE A 358 2.35 -0.98 15.71
C PHE A 358 2.20 0.29 16.55
N ALA A 359 2.09 1.47 15.91
CA ALA A 359 1.86 2.73 16.60
C ALA A 359 0.37 3.01 16.80
N PRO A 360 -0.07 3.43 18.00
CA PRO A 360 -1.47 3.74 18.24
C PRO A 360 -1.91 4.91 17.37
N ALA A 361 -3.13 4.83 16.86
CA ALA A 361 -3.75 5.92 16.13
C ALA A 361 -4.10 7.08 17.09
N ARG A 362 -4.30 8.27 16.52
CA ARG A 362 -4.67 9.46 17.31
C ARG A 362 -6.00 9.24 18.02
N GLY A 363 -6.03 9.61 19.31
CA GLY A 363 -7.27 9.76 20.08
C GLY A 363 -8.13 10.92 19.57
N ARG A 364 -9.03 11.42 20.42
CA ARG A 364 -9.89 12.55 20.08
C ARG A 364 -9.05 13.77 19.69
N SER A 365 -9.35 14.35 18.53
CA SER A 365 -8.62 15.52 18.05
C SER A 365 -9.53 16.55 17.39
N LEU A 366 -9.22 17.83 17.61
CA LEU A 366 -9.91 18.96 17.02
C LEU A 366 -9.15 19.42 15.76
N VAL A 367 -9.87 19.60 14.67
CA VAL A 367 -9.35 20.16 13.42
C VAL A 367 -10.13 21.43 13.12
N ILE A 368 -9.42 22.53 12.87
CA ILE A 368 -9.99 23.80 12.43
C ILE A 368 -9.27 24.20 11.14
N GLY A 369 -10.03 24.63 10.15
CA GLY A 369 -9.50 25.04 8.86
C GLY A 369 -10.18 26.32 8.36
N THR A 370 -9.45 27.04 7.52
CA THR A 370 -9.99 28.16 6.75
C THR A 370 -9.43 28.11 5.35
N THR A 371 -10.29 28.27 4.35
CA THR A 371 -9.90 28.32 2.93
C THR A 371 -10.37 29.64 2.35
N ILE A 372 -9.50 30.30 1.59
CA ILE A 372 -9.83 31.51 0.83
C ILE A 372 -9.60 31.19 -0.65
N GLU A 373 -10.67 31.27 -1.43
CA GLU A 373 -10.61 31.14 -2.89
C GLU A 373 -10.89 32.50 -3.50
N PHE A 374 -9.92 33.01 -4.27
CA PHE A 374 -10.11 34.23 -5.04
C PHE A 374 -10.72 33.88 -6.38
N ASN A 375 -11.79 34.59 -6.76
CA ASN A 375 -12.35 34.45 -8.09
C ASN A 375 -11.39 35.15 -9.06
N SER A 376 -10.78 34.39 -9.99
CA SER A 376 -10.17 35.02 -11.17
C SER A 376 -11.31 35.66 -11.95
N LYS A 377 -11.17 36.96 -12.23
CA LYS A 377 -12.03 37.63 -13.20
C LYS A 377 -11.85 37.06 -14.59
#